data_AF-A0A9R1V058-F1
#
_entry.id   AF-A0A9R1V058-F1
#
_cell.length_a   1.000
_cell.length_b   1.000
_cell.length_c   1.000
_cell.angle_alpha   90.00
_cell.angle_beta   90.00
_cell.angle_gamma   90.00
#
_symmetry.space_group_name_H-M   'P 1'
#
loop_
_entity.id
_entity.type
_entity.pdbx_description
1 polymer ?
#
loop_
_entity_poly.entity_id
_entity_poly.type
_entity_poly.pdbx_seq_one_letter_code
_entity_poly.pdbx_strand_id
1 'polypeptide(L)'
;MSCVEGDFKRHMDIIKKLNPGAYEHLMSKESQTWCRAYMSTGYACEAVENGISRDSASTLSLWMLGKKSLITMLEEIRIYIMDRFAHMIEESTK
;
A
#
# COMPACT_ATOMS: atom_id res chain seq x y z
N MET A 1 -7.09 15.03 -6.58
CA MET A 1 -5.84 14.49 -5.99
C MET A 1 -4.69 15.08 -6.79
N SER A 2 -3.83 15.88 -6.18
CA SER A 2 -2.82 16.69 -6.88
C SER A 2 -1.56 15.88 -7.17
N CYS A 3 -1.30 15.58 -8.45
CA CYS A 3 -0.15 14.79 -8.88
C CYS A 3 1.07 15.64 -9.28
N VAL A 4 0.94 16.97 -9.26
CA VAL A 4 2.00 17.91 -9.68
C VAL A 4 2.23 18.95 -8.59
N GLU A 5 3.49 19.36 -8.39
CA GLU A 5 3.86 20.36 -7.37
C GLU A 5 3.10 21.69 -7.52
N GLY A 6 2.87 22.12 -8.77
CA GLY A 6 2.11 23.34 -9.07
C GLY A 6 0.66 23.27 -8.60
N ASP A 7 0.02 22.11 -8.71
CA ASP A 7 -1.34 21.91 -8.24
C ASP A 7 -1.39 21.89 -6.71
N PHE A 8 -0.38 21.35 -6.04
CA PHE A 8 -0.30 21.37 -4.58
C PHE A 8 -0.29 22.80 -4.05
N LYS A 9 0.57 23.66 -4.62
CA LYS A 9 0.66 25.07 -4.23
C LYS A 9 -0.67 25.80 -4.39
N ARG A 10 -1.36 25.57 -5.52
CA ARG A 10 -2.69 26.16 -5.78
C ARG A 10 -3.73 25.75 -4.73
N HIS A 11 -3.79 24.46 -4.39
CA HIS A 11 -4.73 23.97 -3.38
C HIS A 11 -4.38 24.49 -1.98
N MET A 12 -3.10 24.57 -1.64
CA MET A 12 -2.65 25.14 -0.36
C MET A 12 -2.97 26.63 -0.25
N ASP A 13 -2.87 27.40 -1.34
CA ASP A 13 -3.29 28.81 -1.37
C ASP A 13 -4.81 28.98 -1.18
N ILE A 14 -5.61 28.06 -1.72
CA ILE A 14 -7.07 28.04 -1.49
C ILE A 14 -7.38 27.73 -0.03
N ILE A 15 -6.72 26.72 0.55
CA ILE A 15 -6.89 26.33 1.96
C ILE A 15 -6.48 27.49 2.88
N LYS A 16 -5.39 28.19 2.57
CA LYS A 16 -4.93 29.36 3.32
C LYS A 16 -5.96 30.49 3.33
N LYS A 17 -6.63 30.73 2.20
CA LYS A 17 -7.70 31.73 2.09
C LYS A 17 -8.96 31.33 2.86
N LEU A 18 -9.26 30.04 2.92
CA LEU A 18 -10.45 29.52 3.59
C LEU A 18 -10.28 29.44 5.11
N ASN A 19 -9.14 28.91 5.57
CA ASN A 19 -8.83 28.79 6.98
C ASN A 19 -7.30 28.79 7.21
N PRO A 20 -6.73 29.90 7.73
CA PRO A 20 -5.30 30.01 7.96
C PRO A 20 -4.79 29.03 9.03
N GLY A 21 -5.60 28.69 10.04
CA GLY A 21 -5.21 27.72 11.07
C GLY A 21 -5.08 26.29 10.54
N ALA A 22 -5.97 25.90 9.62
CA ALA A 22 -5.87 24.61 8.93
C ALA A 22 -4.62 24.55 8.03
N TYR A 23 -4.30 25.66 7.35
CA TYR A 23 -3.08 25.78 6.55
C TYR A 23 -1.82 25.62 7.42
N GLU A 24 -1.73 26.31 8.56
CA GLU A 24 -0.58 26.19 9.47
C GLU A 24 -0.44 24.78 10.04
N HIS A 25 -1.54 24.13 10.42
CA HIS A 25 -1.51 22.75 10.87
C HIS A 25 -0.99 21.79 9.79
N LEU A 26 -1.43 21.95 8.54
CA LEU A 26 -0.95 21.14 7.42
C LEU A 26 0.52 21.41 7.09
N MET A 27 0.95 22.68 7.14
CA MET A 27 2.33 23.08 6.87
C MET A 27 3.30 22.74 8.02
N SER A 28 2.80 22.55 9.24
CA SER A 28 3.62 22.10 10.38
C SER A 28 4.19 20.69 10.18
N LYS A 29 3.57 19.89 9.31
CA LYS A 29 4.02 18.56 8.95
C LYS A 29 4.72 18.60 7.59
N GLU A 30 5.89 18.00 7.48
CA GLU A 30 6.66 17.94 6.24
C GLU A 30 5.80 17.45 5.06
N SER A 31 5.62 18.30 4.05
CA SER A 31 4.75 18.04 2.90
C SER A 31 5.15 16.81 2.10
N GLN A 32 6.42 16.40 2.18
CA GLN A 32 6.94 15.17 1.56
C GLN A 32 6.36 13.89 2.17
N THR A 33 5.87 13.95 3.41
CA THR A 33 5.35 12.76 4.12
C THR A 33 3.88 12.46 3.84
N TRP A 34 3.13 13.42 3.31
CA TRP A 34 1.67 13.29 3.14
C TRP A 34 1.14 13.79 1.79
N CYS A 35 1.92 14.55 1.03
CA CYS A 35 1.52 15.02 -0.28
C CYS A 35 2.18 14.20 -1.39
N ARG A 36 1.32 13.54 -2.19
CA ARG A 36 1.72 12.76 -3.37
C ARG A 36 2.54 13.57 -4.38
N ALA A 37 2.33 14.89 -4.48
CA ALA A 37 3.10 15.75 -5.38
C ALA A 37 4.60 15.83 -5.04
N TYR A 38 4.99 15.47 -3.82
CA TYR A 38 6.38 15.43 -3.36
C TYR A 38 6.89 14.01 -3.07
N MET A 39 6.03 13.00 -3.24
CA MET A 39 6.44 11.60 -3.13
C MET A 39 7.12 11.19 -4.43
N SER A 40 8.39 10.80 -4.36
CA SER A 40 9.15 10.33 -5.52
C SER A 40 8.50 9.08 -6.12
N THR A 41 8.24 9.12 -7.43
CA THR A 41 7.75 7.98 -8.25
C THR A 41 8.80 6.86 -8.40
N GLY A 42 9.96 6.95 -7.72
CA GLY A 42 11.03 5.97 -7.79
C GLY A 42 10.73 4.62 -7.11
N TYR A 43 9.64 4.52 -6.36
CA TYR A 43 9.13 3.24 -5.89
C TYR A 43 7.82 2.94 -6.63
N ALA A 44 7.90 1.99 -7.55
CA ALA A 44 6.76 1.43 -8.25
C ALA A 44 5.67 1.03 -7.23
N CYS A 45 4.56 1.76 -7.30
CA CYS A 45 3.20 1.26 -7.25
C CYS A 45 3.02 -0.20 -6.80
N GLU A 46 2.59 -0.39 -5.56
CA GLU A 46 1.62 -1.45 -5.16
C GLU A 46 1.10 -1.27 -3.72
N ALA A 47 1.74 -0.44 -2.89
CA ALA A 47 1.33 -0.26 -1.48
C ALA A 47 0.27 0.83 -1.23
N VAL A 48 -0.22 1.50 -2.27
CA VAL A 48 -1.14 2.66 -2.10
C VAL A 48 -2.60 2.24 -1.91
N GLU A 49 -2.95 0.98 -2.19
CA GLU A 49 -4.32 0.49 -2.01
C GLU A 49 -4.54 -0.20 -0.64
N ASN A 50 -3.47 -0.56 0.08
CA ASN A 50 -3.58 -1.25 1.36
C ASN A 50 -2.90 -0.46 2.48
N GLY A 51 -3.66 0.35 3.22
CA GLY A 51 -3.24 0.78 4.56
C GLY A 51 -3.49 2.25 4.89
N ILE A 52 -4.75 2.62 5.02
CA ILE A 52 -5.11 3.68 5.95
C ILE A 52 -4.67 3.21 7.36
N SER A 53 -3.70 3.92 7.91
CA SER A 53 -3.39 4.03 9.34
C SER A 53 -2.75 2.84 10.06
N ARG A 54 -1.67 3.22 10.77
CA ARG A 54 -0.99 2.56 11.89
C ARG A 54 0.00 1.44 11.54
N ASP A 55 1.23 1.72 11.98
CA ASP A 55 2.30 0.79 12.30
C ASP A 55 3.18 0.36 11.13
N SER A 56 4.00 1.31 10.64
CA SER A 56 5.14 1.08 9.75
C SER A 56 6.14 0.03 10.26
N ALA A 57 6.16 -0.26 11.56
CA ALA A 57 6.92 -1.36 12.15
C ALA A 57 6.33 -2.75 11.81
N SER A 58 5.01 -2.85 11.68
CA SER A 58 4.33 -4.09 11.26
C SER A 58 4.45 -4.32 9.74
N THR A 59 4.52 -3.25 8.94
CA THR A 59 4.74 -3.34 7.50
C THR A 59 6.15 -3.81 7.17
N LEU A 60 7.16 -3.43 7.96
CA LEU A 60 8.53 -3.92 7.79
C LEU A 60 8.65 -5.41 8.15
N SER A 61 7.98 -5.88 9.22
CA SER A 61 7.95 -7.32 9.53
C SER A 61 7.16 -8.11 8.48
N LEU A 62 6.06 -7.56 7.96
CA LEU A 62 5.31 -8.15 6.85
C LEU A 62 6.08 -8.16 5.52
N TRP A 63 6.92 -7.15 5.26
CA TRP A 63 7.83 -7.12 4.10
C TRP A 63 8.91 -8.19 4.24
N MET A 64 9.53 -8.32 5.42
CA MET A 64 10.55 -9.33 5.68
C MET A 64 9.97 -10.77 5.67
N LEU A 65 8.70 -10.94 6.09
CA LEU A 65 7.93 -12.18 5.86
C LEU A 65 7.39 -12.31 4.43
N GLY A 66 7.31 -11.21 3.68
CA GLY A 66 6.70 -11.07 2.35
C GLY A 66 7.55 -11.60 1.20
N LYS A 67 8.43 -12.58 1.46
CA LYS A 67 9.09 -13.33 0.37
C LYS A 67 8.11 -14.21 -0.41
N LYS A 68 6.87 -14.33 0.04
CA LYS A 68 5.74 -14.83 -0.75
C LYS A 68 4.57 -13.87 -0.51
N SER A 69 4.06 -13.26 -1.57
CA SER A 69 2.83 -12.48 -1.48
C SER A 69 1.70 -13.40 -0.96
N LEU A 70 0.66 -12.83 -0.35
CA LEU A 70 -0.51 -13.60 0.08
C LEU A 70 -1.08 -14.43 -1.08
N ILE A 71 -1.04 -13.89 -2.30
CA ILE A 71 -1.43 -14.56 -3.54
C ILE A 71 -0.59 -15.82 -3.77
N THR A 72 0.74 -15.73 -3.68
CA THR A 72 1.64 -16.89 -3.84
C THR A 72 1.36 -17.98 -2.80
N MET A 73 1.10 -17.60 -1.54
CA MET A 73 0.76 -18.58 -0.50
C MET A 73 -0.57 -19.29 -0.78
N LEU A 74 -1.57 -18.55 -1.27
CA LEU A 74 -2.86 -19.13 -1.63
C LEU A 74 -2.76 -20.05 -2.86
N GLU A 75 -1.91 -19.73 -3.83
CA GLU A 75 -1.62 -20.60 -4.98
C GLU A 75 -0.92 -21.90 -4.56
N GLU A 76 0.04 -21.84 -3.65
CA GLU A 76 0.71 -23.02 -3.10
C GLU A 76 -0.26 -23.94 -2.36
N ILE A 77 -1.15 -23.38 -1.53
CA ILE A 77 -2.20 -24.15 -0.83
C ILE A 77 -3.14 -24.82 -1.83
N ARG A 78 -3.55 -24.10 -2.89
CA ARG A 78 -4.41 -24.65 -3.94
C ARG A 78 -3.74 -25.85 -4.62
N ILE A 79 -2.47 -25.71 -5.03
CA ILE A 79 -1.72 -26.79 -5.68
C ILE A 79 -1.61 -28.00 -4.74
N TYR A 80 -1.25 -27.77 -3.47
CA TYR A 80 -1.13 -28.84 -2.47
C TYR A 80 -2.43 -29.62 -2.28
N ILE A 81 -3.57 -28.93 -2.17
CA ILE A 81 -4.88 -29.57 -2.02
C ILE A 81 -5.22 -30.38 -3.27
N MET A 82 -5.02 -29.82 -4.46
CA MET A 82 -5.29 -30.51 -5.74
C MET A 82 -4.46 -31.78 -5.88
N ASP A 83 -3.17 -31.72 -5.56
CA ASP A 83 -2.24 -32.85 -5.62
C ASP A 83 -2.66 -33.97 -4.65
N ARG A 84 -3.00 -33.60 -3.41
CA ARG A 84 -3.53 -34.55 -2.41
C ARG A 84 -4.81 -35.23 -2.89
N PHE A 85 -5.75 -34.48 -3.48
CA PHE A 85 -6.98 -35.06 -4.02
C PHE A 85 -6.70 -36.00 -5.20
N ALA A 86 -5.79 -35.65 -6.09
CA ALA A 86 -5.38 -36.52 -7.19
C ALA A 86 -4.81 -37.84 -6.69
N HIS A 87 -3.92 -37.80 -5.69
CA HIS A 87 -3.37 -38.99 -5.06
C HIS A 87 -4.44 -39.87 -4.39
N MET A 88 -5.37 -39.27 -3.62
CA MET A 88 -6.46 -40.03 -2.99
C MET A 88 -7.38 -40.70 -4.02
N ILE A 89 -7.65 -40.04 -5.16
CA ILE A 89 -8.42 -40.62 -6.25
C ILE A 89 -7.68 -41.80 -6.86
N GLU A 90 -6.38 -41.65 -7.15
CA GLU A 90 -5.56 -42.72 -7.73
C GLU A 90 -5.53 -43.96 -6.83
N GLU A 91 -5.36 -43.77 -5.52
CA GLU A 91 -5.42 -44.84 -4.52
C GLU A 91 -6.80 -45.51 -4.43
N SER A 92 -7.89 -44.76 -4.63
CA SER A 92 -9.25 -45.30 -4.63
C SER A 92 -9.60 -46.10 -5.88
N THR A 93 -8.87 -45.87 -6.98
CA THR A 93 -9.04 -46.58 -8.26
C THR A 93 -8.13 -47.80 -8.43
N LYS A 94 -7.24 -48.08 -7.46
CA LYS A 94 -6.45 -49.32 -7.38
C LYS A 94 -7.22 -50.41 -6.63
#